data_AF-A0A832DDG8-F1
#
_entry.id   AF-A0A832DDG8-F1
#
_cell.length_a   1.000
_cell.length_b   1.000
_cell.length_c   1.000
_cell.angle_alpha   90.00
_cell.angle_beta   90.00
_cell.angle_gamma   90.00
#
_symmetry.space_group_name_H-M   'P 1'
#
loop_
_entity.id
_entity.type
_entity.pdbx_description
1 polymer ?
#
loop_
_entity_poly.entity_id
_entity_poly.type
_entity_poly.pdbx_seq_one_letter_code
_entity_poly.pdbx_strand_id
1 'polypeptide(L)'
;SYRLYQAGSKQVIVASPDKVSSFVNLRDYSLLDLIRNFTIDDIDIIIVEGFKTEKGVDKFEVIRKVEGRDLMLGEDEGLVGVITDYYDYPVKFDINNPSEFVEFLKENYIKR
;
A
#
# COMPACT_ATOMS: atom_id res chain seq x y z
N SER A 1 19.69 -5.27 17.16
CA SER A 1 19.49 -5.08 15.71
C SER A 1 19.83 -3.66 15.26
N TYR A 2 19.20 -2.60 15.79
CA TYR A 2 19.43 -1.21 15.34
C TYR A 2 20.91 -0.77 15.33
N ARG A 3 21.66 -1.05 16.41
CA ARG A 3 23.11 -0.76 16.48
C ARG A 3 23.93 -1.44 15.38
N LEU A 4 23.54 -2.66 14.97
CA LEU A 4 24.22 -3.40 13.90
C LEU A 4 23.92 -2.77 12.54
N TYR A 5 22.66 -2.38 12.31
CA TYR A 5 22.26 -1.65 11.10
C TYR A 5 23.01 -0.32 10.97
N GLN A 6 23.08 0.46 12.05
CA GLN A 6 23.82 1.73 12.09
C GLN A 6 25.34 1.56 11.90
N ALA A 7 25.91 0.41 12.28
CA ALA A 7 27.33 0.09 12.06
C ALA A 7 27.65 -0.23 10.58
N GLY A 8 26.68 -0.12 9.67
CA GLY A 8 26.87 -0.27 8.23
C GLY A 8 26.44 -1.62 7.65
N SER A 9 25.73 -2.46 8.42
CA SER A 9 25.15 -3.68 7.87
C SER A 9 24.16 -3.36 6.75
N LYS A 10 24.34 -3.95 5.56
CA LYS A 10 23.41 -3.79 4.43
C LYS A 10 22.04 -4.41 4.72
N GLN A 11 22.00 -5.48 5.51
CA GLN A 11 20.78 -6.14 5.96
C GLN A 11 20.96 -6.66 7.38
N VAL A 12 19.91 -6.54 8.19
CA VAL A 12 19.82 -7.13 9.53
C VAL A 12 18.54 -7.92 9.62
N ILE A 13 18.65 -9.21 9.96
CA ILE A 13 17.51 -10.11 10.16
C ILE A 13 17.40 -10.46 11.64
N VAL A 14 16.18 -10.41 12.18
CA VAL A 14 15.81 -10.85 13.52
C VAL A 14 14.77 -11.94 13.36
N ALA A 15 15.00 -13.12 13.92
CA ALA A 15 14.10 -14.27 13.81
C ALA A 15 13.74 -14.84 15.19
N SER A 16 12.48 -15.23 15.33
CA SER A 16 11.91 -16.07 16.39
C SER A 16 11.21 -17.28 15.74
N PRO A 17 10.74 -18.29 16.50
CA PRO A 17 10.07 -19.46 15.94
C PRO A 17 8.84 -19.13 15.07
N ASP A 18 8.19 -18.00 15.33
CA ASP A 18 6.90 -17.60 14.74
C ASP A 18 6.97 -16.27 13.97
N LYS A 19 8.10 -15.57 13.97
CA LYS A 19 8.22 -14.24 13.38
C LYS A 19 9.62 -13.95 12.88
N VAL A 20 9.68 -13.34 11.70
CA VAL A 20 10.92 -12.78 11.14
C VAL A 20 10.72 -11.30 10.87
N SER A 21 11.75 -10.50 11.11
CA SER A 21 11.81 -9.08 10.75
C SER A 21 13.15 -8.78 10.10
N SER A 22 13.12 -8.07 8.97
CA SER A 22 14.30 -7.72 8.19
C SER A 22 14.35 -6.22 7.98
N PHE A 23 15.54 -5.64 8.15
CA PHE A 23 15.84 -4.25 7.80
C PHE A 23 16.89 -4.28 6.71
N VAL A 24 16.60 -3.66 5.56
CA VAL A 24 17.52 -3.63 4.41
C VAL A 24 17.79 -2.20 4.02
N ASN A 25 19.06 -1.87 3.83
CA ASN A 25 19.48 -0.59 3.26
C ASN A 25 19.51 -0.72 1.74
N LEU A 26 18.43 -0.29 1.09
CA LEU A 26 18.31 -0.27 -0.36
C LEU A 26 18.35 1.16 -0.89
N ARG A 27 18.86 1.31 -2.12
CA ARG A 27 18.78 2.52 -2.93
C ARG A 27 18.17 2.14 -4.27
N ASP A 28 17.48 3.09 -4.90
CA ASP A 28 17.01 2.99 -6.28
C ASP A 28 16.17 1.72 -6.58
N TYR A 29 15.14 1.46 -5.76
CA TYR A 29 14.23 0.33 -5.93
C TYR A 29 12.88 0.76 -6.52
N SER A 30 12.28 -0.09 -7.37
CA SER A 30 10.87 0.02 -7.76
C SER A 30 9.96 -0.69 -6.76
N LEU A 31 8.65 -0.42 -6.81
CA LEU A 31 7.69 -1.17 -6.00
C LEU A 31 7.71 -2.67 -6.32
N LEU A 32 7.84 -3.01 -7.61
CA LEU A 32 7.91 -4.41 -8.05
C LEU A 32 9.16 -5.12 -7.53
N ASP A 33 10.29 -4.42 -7.44
CA ASP A 33 11.51 -4.98 -6.83
C ASP A 33 11.28 -5.26 -5.34
N LEU A 34 10.59 -4.38 -4.63
CA LEU A 34 10.28 -4.61 -3.22
C LEU A 34 9.38 -5.82 -3.03
N ILE A 35 8.30 -5.91 -3.81
CA ILE A 35 7.37 -7.03 -3.75
C ILE A 35 8.14 -8.33 -4.00
N ARG A 36 8.80 -8.44 -5.16
CA ARG A 36 9.52 -9.66 -5.55
C ARG A 36 10.59 -10.12 -4.56
N ASN A 37 11.25 -9.20 -3.85
CA ASN A 37 12.37 -9.54 -2.98
C ASN A 37 11.97 -9.72 -1.51
N PHE A 38 10.82 -9.18 -1.06
CA PHE A 38 10.47 -9.13 0.36
C PHE A 38 9.12 -9.76 0.72
N THR A 39 8.30 -10.13 -0.26
CA THR A 39 7.09 -10.91 0.03
C THR A 39 7.40 -12.39 0.08
N ILE A 40 6.70 -13.09 0.98
CA ILE A 40 6.65 -14.55 0.96
C ILE A 40 5.72 -15.02 -0.17
N ASP A 41 5.86 -16.29 -0.54
CA ASP A 41 4.87 -16.97 -1.38
C ASP A 41 3.52 -17.07 -0.62
N ASP A 42 2.42 -17.24 -1.36
CA ASP A 42 1.06 -17.45 -0.80
C ASP A 42 0.44 -16.22 -0.08
N ILE A 43 0.63 -15.02 -0.64
CA ILE A 43 -0.06 -13.80 -0.21
C ILE A 43 -1.26 -13.53 -1.13
N ASP A 44 -2.46 -13.36 -0.55
CA ASP A 44 -3.68 -13.04 -1.30
C ASP A 44 -3.69 -11.59 -1.82
N ILE A 45 -3.24 -10.64 -1.00
CA ILE A 45 -3.29 -9.21 -1.30
C ILE A 45 -2.11 -8.46 -0.68
N ILE A 46 -1.57 -7.50 -1.43
CA ILE A 46 -0.54 -6.56 -0.96
C ILE A 46 -1.15 -5.17 -0.98
N ILE A 47 -1.18 -4.49 0.16
CA ILE A 47 -1.60 -3.10 0.28
C ILE A 47 -0.36 -2.23 0.41
N VAL A 48 -0.26 -1.21 -0.43
CA VAL A 48 0.88 -0.30 -0.47
C VAL A 48 0.38 1.10 -0.19
N GLU A 49 0.96 1.75 0.82
CA GLU A 49 0.74 3.16 1.11
C GLU A 49 1.84 4.00 0.43
N GLY A 50 1.44 4.96 -0.40
CA GLY A 50 2.37 5.79 -1.18
C GLY A 50 2.48 5.34 -2.64
N PHE A 51 3.69 5.44 -3.22
CA PHE A 51 3.98 5.03 -4.62
C PHE A 51 3.00 5.60 -5.67
N LYS A 52 2.60 6.87 -5.51
CA LYS A 52 1.61 7.55 -6.37
C LYS A 52 1.96 7.50 -7.87
N THR A 53 3.24 7.53 -8.20
CA THR A 53 3.75 7.53 -9.58
C THR A 53 3.94 6.14 -10.18
N GLU A 54 3.78 5.07 -9.38
CA GLU A 54 3.97 3.70 -9.86
C GLU A 54 2.82 3.30 -10.79
N LYS A 55 3.13 2.67 -11.92
CA LYS A 55 2.12 2.32 -12.95
C LYS A 55 1.70 0.87 -12.82
N GLY A 56 0.51 0.54 -13.35
CA GLY A 56 0.00 -0.83 -13.36
C GLY A 56 -0.40 -1.36 -11.98
N VAL A 57 -0.68 -0.45 -11.05
CA VAL A 57 -1.18 -0.75 -9.70
C VAL A 57 -2.45 0.06 -9.49
N ASP A 58 -3.52 -0.63 -9.09
CA ASP A 58 -4.80 -0.03 -8.71
C ASP A 58 -4.62 0.82 -7.46
N LYS A 59 -5.15 2.05 -7.50
CA LYS A 59 -5.02 3.02 -6.41
C LYS A 59 -6.39 3.46 -5.92
N PHE A 60 -6.47 3.62 -4.61
CA PHE A 60 -7.58 4.28 -3.94
C PHE A 60 -7.04 5.52 -3.24
N GLU A 61 -7.50 6.70 -3.65
CA GLU A 61 -7.07 7.93 -3.01
C GLU A 61 -7.92 8.21 -1.76
N VAL A 62 -7.26 8.28 -0.61
CA VAL A 62 -7.89 8.66 0.66
C VAL A 62 -7.80 10.18 0.80
N ILE A 63 -8.94 10.84 1.01
CA ILE A 63 -9.00 12.29 1.13
C ILE A 63 -10.15 12.75 2.05
N ARG A 64 -9.84 13.62 3.01
CA ARG A 64 -10.83 14.19 3.94
C ARG A 64 -11.18 15.64 3.61
N LYS A 65 -12.41 16.05 3.93
CA LYS A 65 -12.90 17.41 3.71
C LYS A 65 -11.98 18.48 4.29
N VAL A 66 -11.39 18.19 5.45
CA VAL A 66 -10.48 19.10 6.18
C VAL A 66 -9.17 19.37 5.44
N GLU A 67 -8.77 18.49 4.51
CA GLU A 67 -7.54 18.69 3.73
C GLU A 67 -7.69 19.81 2.69
N GLY A 68 -8.93 20.15 2.29
CA GLY A 68 -9.22 21.32 1.44
C GLY A 68 -8.49 21.31 0.10
N ARG A 69 -8.23 20.13 -0.46
CA ARG A 69 -7.53 19.94 -1.74
C ARG A 69 -8.35 19.06 -2.69
N ASP A 70 -7.97 19.10 -3.96
CA ASP A 70 -8.49 18.20 -4.99
C ASP A 70 -7.75 16.85 -4.97
N LEU A 71 -8.29 15.88 -5.72
CA LEU A 71 -7.64 14.60 -5.97
C LEU A 71 -6.27 14.82 -6.62
N MET A 72 -5.26 14.09 -6.15
CA MET A 72 -3.92 14.17 -6.70
C MET A 72 -3.72 13.20 -7.86
N LEU A 73 -4.48 12.11 -7.90
CA LEU A 73 -4.39 11.09 -8.93
C LEU A 73 -5.47 11.27 -9.99
N GLY A 74 -5.08 11.14 -11.26
CA GLY A 74 -6.00 10.98 -12.39
C GLY A 74 -6.33 9.52 -12.69
N GLU A 75 -7.34 9.29 -13.53
CA GLU A 75 -7.68 7.93 -14.03
C GLU A 75 -6.50 7.28 -14.76
N ASP A 76 -5.76 8.06 -15.56
CA ASP A 76 -4.56 7.61 -16.29
C ASP A 76 -3.41 7.15 -15.37
N GLU A 77 -3.50 7.43 -14.08
CA GLU A 77 -2.52 7.05 -13.05
C GLU A 77 -2.96 5.81 -12.26
N GLY A 78 -4.03 5.13 -12.69
CA GLY A 78 -4.56 3.92 -12.05
C GLY A 78 -5.45 4.20 -10.85
N LEU A 79 -6.05 5.40 -10.77
CA LEU A 79 -7.07 5.69 -9.77
C LEU A 79 -8.34 4.89 -10.07
N VAL A 80 -8.68 3.95 -9.20
CA VAL A 80 -9.89 3.11 -9.31
C VAL A 80 -11.05 3.72 -8.55
N GLY A 81 -10.78 4.35 -7.40
CA GLY A 81 -11.80 4.96 -6.57
C GLY A 81 -11.24 5.85 -5.47
N VAL A 82 -12.13 6.47 -4.71
CA VAL A 82 -11.78 7.40 -3.63
C VAL A 82 -12.39 6.97 -2.29
N ILE A 83 -11.68 7.25 -1.20
CA ILE A 83 -12.14 7.00 0.16
C ILE A 83 -12.27 8.36 0.85
N THR A 84 -13.49 8.86 1.03
CA THR A 84 -13.75 10.28 1.33
C THR A 84 -15.09 10.54 2.02
N ASP A 85 -15.22 11.68 2.70
CA ASP A 85 -16.45 12.15 3.37
C ASP A 85 -17.15 13.35 2.68
N TYR A 86 -16.65 13.79 1.52
CA TYR A 86 -17.14 15.04 0.91
C TYR A 86 -17.11 15.11 -0.61
N TYR A 87 -16.44 14.17 -1.27
CA TYR A 87 -16.23 14.21 -2.71
C TYR A 87 -17.12 13.17 -3.42
N ASP A 88 -17.67 13.54 -4.57
CA ASP A 88 -18.47 12.63 -5.39
C ASP A 88 -17.62 12.05 -6.53
N TYR A 89 -17.57 10.73 -6.62
CA TYR A 89 -16.76 10.00 -7.60
C TYR A 89 -17.46 8.68 -7.95
N PRO A 90 -17.30 8.13 -9.17
CA PRO A 90 -18.03 6.93 -9.59
C PRO A 90 -17.86 5.74 -8.64
N VAL A 91 -16.63 5.49 -8.19
CA VAL A 91 -16.32 4.47 -7.18
C VAL A 91 -15.85 5.20 -5.93
N LYS A 92 -16.72 5.31 -4.93
CA LYS A 92 -16.43 6.00 -3.68
C LYS A 92 -16.80 5.15 -2.47
N PHE A 93 -16.04 5.32 -1.40
CA PHE A 93 -16.31 4.72 -0.10
C PHE A 93 -16.25 5.80 0.98
N ASP A 94 -17.13 5.72 1.97
CA ASP A 94 -17.08 6.64 3.11
C ASP A 94 -15.89 6.31 4.00
N ILE A 95 -14.99 7.29 4.18
CA ILE A 95 -13.81 7.16 5.04
C ILE A 95 -14.16 6.89 6.52
N ASN A 96 -15.38 7.22 6.94
CA ASN A 96 -15.88 6.94 8.29
C ASN A 96 -16.64 5.61 8.37
N ASN A 97 -16.85 4.92 7.23
CA ASN A 97 -17.44 3.60 7.14
C ASN A 97 -16.58 2.64 6.30
N PRO A 98 -15.46 2.12 6.84
CA PRO A 98 -14.52 1.29 6.09
C PRO A 98 -15.10 -0.08 5.66
N SER A 99 -16.24 -0.51 6.23
CA SER A 99 -16.83 -1.83 5.95
C SER A 99 -17.17 -2.01 4.48
N GLU A 100 -17.68 -0.98 3.80
CA GLU A 100 -18.02 -1.06 2.37
C GLU A 100 -16.78 -1.29 1.51
N PHE A 101 -15.67 -0.62 1.82
CA PHE A 101 -14.41 -0.80 1.11
C PHE A 101 -13.83 -2.20 1.35
N VAL A 102 -13.95 -2.73 2.57
CA VAL A 102 -13.48 -4.09 2.89
C VAL A 102 -14.24 -5.14 2.09
N GLU A 103 -15.56 -5.03 1.97
CA GLU A 103 -16.34 -5.97 1.14
C GLU A 103 -15.98 -5.85 -0.33
N PHE A 104 -15.79 -4.63 -0.84
CA PHE A 104 -15.30 -4.42 -2.19
C PHE A 104 -13.93 -5.10 -2.43
N LEU A 105 -12.98 -4.99 -1.50
CA LEU A 105 -11.69 -5.66 -1.61
C LEU A 105 -11.83 -7.18 -1.67
N LYS A 106 -12.69 -7.75 -0.82
CA LYS A 106 -12.94 -9.20 -0.81
C LYS A 106 -13.55 -9.69 -2.12
N GLU A 107 -14.50 -8.95 -2.68
CA GLU A 107 -15.21 -9.37 -3.90
C GLU A 107 -14.36 -9.24 -5.17
N ASN A 108 -13.47 -8.25 -5.22
CA ASN A 108 -12.75 -7.88 -6.45
C ASN A 108 -11.29 -8.34 -6.47
N TYR A 109 -10.63 -8.45 -5.31
CA TYR A 109 -9.18 -8.74 -5.25
C TYR A 109 -8.84 -10.06 -4.58
N ILE A 110 -9.67 -10.54 -3.65
CA ILE A 110 -9.42 -11.79 -2.93
C ILE A 110 -10.26 -12.89 -3.60
N LYS A 111 -9.61 -13.75 -4.40
CA LYS A 111 -10.29 -14.92 -4.96
C LYS A 111 -10.71 -15.85 -3.82
N ARG A 112 -11.95 -16.36 -3.89
CA ARG A 112 -12.35 -17.55 -3.13
C ARG A 112 -11.77 -18.81 -3.74
#